data_AF-C1IFL4-F1
#
_entry.id   AF-C1IFL4-F1
#
_cell.length_a   1.000
_cell.length_b   1.000
_cell.length_c   1.000
_cell.angle_alpha   90.00
_cell.angle_beta   90.00
_cell.angle_gamma   90.00
#
_symmetry.space_group_name_H-M   'P 1'
#
loop_
_entity.id
_entity.type
_entity.pdbx_description
1 polymer ?
#
loop_
_entity_poly.entity_id
_entity_poly.type
_entity_poly.pdbx_seq_one_letter_code
_entity_poly.pdbx_strand_id
1 'polypeptide(L)'
;VVYFHGGGWVIGDLDTHDVVCRILAHEGEMIVIAVDYRLAPEHKFPAAIDDAIAATRWISGNAAQLNVDAKQISVGGDSAGGNL
;
A
#
# COMPACT_ATOMS: atom_id res chain seq x y z
N VAL A 1 6.10 -2.77 5.67
CA VAL A 1 4.64 -2.57 5.55
C VAL A 1 4.29 -2.25 4.11
N VAL A 2 3.31 -2.95 3.54
CA VAL A 2 2.65 -2.54 2.30
C VAL A 2 1.53 -1.56 2.68
N TYR A 3 1.56 -0.35 2.15
CA TYR A 3 0.67 0.73 2.57
C TYR A 3 -0.33 1.08 1.47
N PHE A 4 -1.61 1.09 1.81
CA PHE A 4 -2.72 1.50 0.96
C PHE A 4 -3.28 2.82 1.45
N HIS A 5 -3.22 3.85 0.63
CA HIS A 5 -3.66 5.20 1.01
C HIS A 5 -5.19 5.28 1.16
N GLY A 6 -5.68 6.21 1.98
CA GLY A 6 -7.09 6.56 2.07
C GLY A 6 -7.57 7.40 0.89
N GLY A 7 -8.84 7.83 0.97
CA GLY A 7 -9.45 8.72 -0.04
C GLY A 7 -10.69 8.16 -0.74
N GLY A 8 -11.45 7.30 -0.06
CA GLY A 8 -12.75 6.82 -0.55
C GLY A 8 -12.67 6.11 -1.90
N TRP A 9 -11.53 5.47 -2.21
CA TRP A 9 -11.21 4.82 -3.49
C TRP A 9 -11.26 5.73 -4.72
N VAL A 10 -11.38 7.05 -4.56
CA VAL A 10 -11.57 8.02 -5.66
C VAL A 10 -10.49 9.09 -5.69
N ILE A 11 -9.96 9.46 -4.52
CA ILE A 11 -8.92 10.48 -4.37
C ILE A 11 -7.76 9.92 -3.56
N GLY A 12 -6.69 10.71 -3.47
CA GLY A 12 -5.43 10.29 -2.88
C GLY A 12 -4.52 9.66 -3.91
N ASP A 13 -3.24 9.65 -3.59
CA ASP A 13 -2.13 9.17 -4.41
C ASP A 13 -0.90 9.03 -3.51
N LEU A 14 0.26 8.76 -4.10
CA LEU A 14 1.54 8.66 -3.39
C LEU A 14 1.94 9.98 -2.70
N ASP A 15 1.69 11.13 -3.33
CA ASP A 15 2.14 12.43 -2.83
C ASP A 15 1.31 12.89 -1.63
N THR A 16 -0.01 12.68 -1.67
CA THR A 16 -0.92 13.02 -0.58
C THR A 16 -0.64 12.23 0.71
N HIS A 17 -0.02 11.04 0.61
CA HIS A 17 0.30 10.18 1.75
C HIS A 17 1.81 9.99 2.01
N ASP A 18 2.69 10.68 1.27
CA ASP A 18 4.15 10.59 1.43
C ASP A 18 4.59 10.90 2.85
N VAL A 19 4.05 11.96 3.47
CA VAL A 19 4.41 12.35 4.84
C VAL A 19 4.09 11.24 5.84
N VAL A 20 2.90 10.63 5.76
CA VAL A 20 2.51 9.52 6.64
C VAL A 20 3.40 8.31 6.41
N CYS A 21 3.68 7.95 5.14
CA CYS A 21 4.55 6.83 4.82
C CYS A 21 5.97 7.03 5.35
N ARG A 22 6.53 8.25 5.23
CA ARG A 22 7.87 8.58 5.75
C ARG A 22 7.92 8.54 7.27
N ILE A 23 6.91 9.06 7.96
CA ILE A 23 6.83 8.98 9.43
C ILE A 23 6.75 7.51 9.87
N LEU A 24 5.90 6.70 9.23
CA LEU A 24 5.80 5.27 9.53
C LEU A 24 7.12 4.54 9.30
N ALA A 25 7.83 4.84 8.20
CA ALA A 25 9.12 4.24 7.91
C ALA A 25 10.19 4.64 8.93
N HIS A 26 10.22 5.92 9.31
CA HIS A 26 11.21 6.45 10.26
C HIS A 26 10.98 5.94 11.68
N GLU A 27 9.78 6.15 12.21
CA GLU A 27 9.44 5.81 13.60
C GLU A 27 9.30 4.29 13.80
N GLY A 28 8.89 3.56 12.77
CA GLY A 28 8.75 2.11 12.81
C GLY A 28 10.02 1.34 12.44
N GLU A 29 11.11 2.04 12.10
CA GLU A 29 12.37 1.46 11.63
C GLU A 29 12.15 0.35 10.57
N MET A 30 11.27 0.61 9.62
CA MET A 30 10.77 -0.39 8.67
C MET A 30 10.67 0.15 7.25
N ILE A 31 10.75 -0.77 6.29
CA ILE A 31 10.48 -0.46 4.89
C ILE A 31 8.97 -0.26 4.72
N VAL A 32 8.58 0.86 4.13
CA VAL A 32 7.20 1.14 3.70
C VAL A 32 7.14 1.12 2.17
N ILE A 33 6.25 0.32 1.61
CA ILE A 33 5.99 0.24 0.17
C ILE A 33 4.56 0.74 -0.06
N ALA A 34 4.41 1.98 -0.49
CA ALA A 34 3.11 2.58 -0.83
C ALA A 34 2.65 2.09 -2.21
N VAL A 35 1.37 1.75 -2.33
CA VAL A 35 0.77 1.23 -3.57
C VAL A 35 -0.18 2.27 -4.16
N ASP A 36 0.13 2.70 -5.37
CA ASP A 36 -0.70 3.60 -6.19
C ASP A 36 -1.74 2.76 -6.95
N TYR A 37 -2.79 2.35 -6.24
CA TYR A 37 -3.80 1.43 -6.77
C TYR A 37 -4.81 2.17 -7.65
N ARG A 38 -5.46 1.45 -8.57
CA ARG A 38 -6.46 2.03 -9.47
C ARG A 38 -7.66 2.62 -8.73
N LEU A 39 -8.06 3.83 -9.10
CA LEU A 39 -9.14 4.59 -8.47
C LEU A 39 -10.47 4.52 -9.25
N ALA A 40 -11.56 4.62 -8.52
CA ALA A 40 -12.90 4.86 -9.04
C ALA A 40 -13.08 6.36 -9.39
N PRO A 41 -14.03 6.70 -10.29
CA PRO A 41 -14.99 5.82 -10.97
C PRO A 41 -14.45 5.08 -12.20
N GLU A 42 -13.25 5.40 -12.69
CA GLU A 42 -12.62 4.80 -13.87
C GLU A 42 -12.41 3.30 -13.68
N HIS A 43 -12.02 2.91 -12.46
CA HIS A 43 -11.81 1.53 -12.06
C HIS A 43 -12.68 1.20 -10.84
N LYS A 44 -13.88 0.69 -11.10
CA LYS A 44 -14.83 0.31 -10.06
C LYS A 44 -14.35 -0.92 -9.29
N PHE A 45 -14.96 -1.16 -8.13
CA PHE A 45 -14.82 -2.41 -7.38
C PHE A 45 -14.95 -3.62 -8.33
N PRO A 46 -14.02 -4.60 -8.28
CA PRO A 46 -13.01 -4.83 -7.24
C PRO A 46 -11.57 -4.32 -7.56
N ALA A 47 -11.38 -3.39 -8.50
CA ALA A 47 -10.05 -3.04 -9.02
C ALA A 47 -8.98 -2.72 -7.96
N ALA A 48 -9.28 -1.86 -6.99
CA ALA A 48 -8.35 -1.51 -5.92
C ALA A 48 -7.97 -2.71 -5.03
N ILE A 49 -8.90 -3.64 -4.79
CA ILE A 49 -8.65 -4.86 -4.01
C ILE A 49 -7.74 -5.81 -4.79
N ASP A 50 -8.01 -5.97 -6.09
CA ASP A 50 -7.16 -6.79 -6.96
C ASP A 50 -5.73 -6.27 -6.99
N ASP A 51 -5.55 -4.95 -7.06
CA ASP A 51 -4.23 -4.29 -7.03
C ASP A 51 -3.55 -4.46 -5.67
N ALA A 52 -4.27 -4.30 -4.56
CA ALA A 52 -3.74 -4.49 -3.22
C ALA A 52 -3.23 -5.93 -3.00
N ILE A 53 -4.00 -6.93 -3.43
CA ILE A 53 -3.63 -8.35 -3.36
C ILE A 53 -2.46 -8.64 -4.29
N ALA A 54 -2.51 -8.14 -5.53
CA ALA A 54 -1.45 -8.34 -6.51
C ALA A 54 -0.12 -7.74 -6.05
N ALA A 55 -0.13 -6.50 -5.56
CA ALA A 55 1.04 -5.83 -5.01
C ALA A 55 1.62 -6.59 -3.82
N THR A 56 0.78 -6.99 -2.85
CA THR A 56 1.24 -7.73 -1.67
C THR A 56 1.86 -9.08 -2.05
N ARG A 57 1.23 -9.84 -2.97
CA ARG A 57 1.78 -11.09 -3.48
C ARG A 57 3.09 -10.89 -4.23
N TRP A 58 3.16 -9.85 -5.06
CA TRP A 58 4.37 -9.54 -5.80
C TRP A 58 5.52 -9.16 -4.87
N ILE A 59 5.26 -8.32 -3.86
CA ILE A 59 6.25 -7.93 -2.85
C ILE A 59 6.75 -9.17 -2.09
N SER A 60 5.85 -10.05 -1.66
CA SER A 60 6.21 -11.30 -0.98
C SER A 60 7.06 -12.22 -1.86
N GLY A 61 6.68 -12.38 -3.14
CA GLY A 61 7.42 -13.20 -4.10
C GLY A 61 8.78 -12.62 -4.51
N ASN A 62 8.96 -11.31 -4.40
CA ASN A 62 10.18 -10.58 -4.78
C ASN A 62 10.92 -9.98 -3.58
N ALA A 63 10.64 -10.46 -2.36
CA ALA A 63 11.16 -9.87 -1.13
C ALA A 63 12.70 -9.74 -1.11
N ALA A 64 13.41 -10.75 -1.64
CA ALA A 64 14.87 -10.72 -1.75
C ALA A 64 15.38 -9.58 -2.66
N GLN A 65 14.69 -9.29 -3.77
CA GLN A 65 15.04 -8.19 -4.66
C GLN A 65 14.82 -6.82 -3.99
N LEU A 66 13.84 -6.74 -3.08
CA LEU A 66 13.47 -5.54 -2.36
C LEU A 66 14.23 -5.36 -1.04
N ASN A 67 15.12 -6.30 -0.68
CA ASN A 67 15.76 -6.37 0.65
C ASN A 67 14.75 -6.38 1.82
N VAL A 68 13.62 -7.06 1.62
CA VAL A 68 12.56 -7.26 2.62
C VAL A 68 12.62 -8.69 3.16
N ASP A 69 12.37 -8.88 4.46
CA ASP A 69 12.15 -10.21 5.02
C ASP A 69 10.73 -10.70 4.67
N ALA A 70 10.63 -11.73 3.82
CA ALA A 70 9.36 -12.30 3.37
C ALA A 70 8.48 -12.84 4.52
N LYS A 71 9.06 -13.14 5.68
CA LYS A 71 8.33 -13.60 6.88
C LYS A 71 7.79 -12.46 7.73
N GLN A 72 8.17 -11.21 7.44
CA GLN A 72 7.81 -10.02 8.21
C GLN A 72 7.16 -8.97 7.31
N ILE A 73 6.16 -9.40 6.55
CA ILE A 73 5.34 -8.51 5.73
C ILE A 73 4.01 -8.26 6.45
N SER A 74 3.79 -6.99 6.79
CA SER A 74 2.51 -6.49 7.30
C SER A 74 1.86 -5.56 6.27
N VAL A 75 0.54 -5.41 6.34
CA VAL A 75 -0.24 -4.44 5.57
C VAL A 75 -0.73 -3.32 6.49
N GLY A 76 -0.99 -2.15 5.92
CA GLY A 76 -1.59 -1.03 6.65
C GLY A 76 -2.21 -0.01 5.69
N GLY A 77 -3.10 0.83 6.22
CA GLY A 77 -3.77 1.86 5.47
C GLY A 77 -4.72 2.65 6.34
N ASP A 78 -5.18 3.80 5.87
CA ASP A 78 -6.15 4.65 6.56
C ASP A 78 -7.48 4.72 5.80
N SER A 79 -8.59 4.89 6.50
CA SER A 79 -9.92 5.05 5.90
C SER A 79 -10.24 3.95 4.85
N ALA A 80 -10.45 4.32 3.59
CA ALA A 80 -10.65 3.39 2.47
C ALA A 80 -9.45 2.45 2.23
N GLY A 81 -8.22 2.92 2.43
CA GLY A 81 -7.02 2.10 2.38
C GLY A 81 -6.91 1.14 3.58
N GLY A 82 -7.49 1.49 4.72
CA GLY A 82 -7.65 0.56 5.86
C GLY A 82 -8.76 -0.47 5.66
N ASN A 83 -9.65 -0.25 4.69
CA ASN A 83 -10.64 -1.24 4.26
C ASN A 83 -10.06 -2.26 3.27
N LEU A 84 -9.05 -1.86 2.47
CA LEU A 84 -8.30 -2.72 1.56
C LEU A 84 -7.39 -3.68 2.35
#